data_AF-M2Q6M6-F1
#
_entry.id   AF-M2Q6M6-F1
#
_cell.length_a   1.000
_cell.length_b   1.000
_cell.length_c   1.000
_cell.angle_alpha   90.00
_cell.angle_beta   90.00
_cell.angle_gamma   90.00
#
_symmetry.space_group_name_H-M   'P 1'
#
loop_
_entity.id
_entity.type
_entity.pdbx_description
1 polymer ?
#
loop_
_entity_poly.entity_id
_entity_poly.type
_entity_poly.pdbx_seq_one_letter_code
_entity_poly.pdbx_strand_id
1 'polypeptide(L)'
;MRGMEEIKQIEEWTERKVGNILFDSDKDNWNKNTSVFGERIKNKEHIIIIIEDEEGNKFGGYVNEKIDEVDEWIYDSQSFLFSLESNGRNEEI
;
A
#
# COMPACT_ATOMS: atom_id res chain seq x y z
N MET A 1 -13.24 -11.94 -9.54
CA MET A 1 -13.96 -10.64 -9.56
C MET A 1 -13.70 -9.78 -8.31
N ARG A 2 -12.94 -10.23 -7.31
CA ARG A 2 -12.66 -9.49 -6.06
C ARG A 2 -11.67 -8.32 -6.23
N GLY A 3 -10.57 -8.53 -6.95
CA GLY A 3 -9.53 -7.50 -7.12
C GLY A 3 -9.96 -6.24 -7.88
N MET A 4 -10.98 -6.30 -8.75
CA MET A 4 -11.51 -5.10 -9.43
C MET A 4 -12.29 -4.19 -8.48
N GLU A 5 -12.96 -4.76 -7.47
CA GLU A 5 -13.72 -3.98 -6.48
C GLU A 5 -12.76 -3.32 -5.47
N GLU A 6 -11.74 -4.07 -5.03
CA GLU A 6 -10.64 -3.55 -4.21
C GLU A 6 -9.95 -2.34 -4.87
N ILE A 7 -9.63 -2.45 -6.16
CA ILE A 7 -9.05 -1.34 -6.93
C ILE A 7 -9.99 -0.13 -6.95
N LYS A 8 -11.27 -0.32 -7.29
CA LYS A 8 -12.23 0.79 -7.32
C LYS A 8 -12.33 1.52 -5.98
N GLN A 9 -12.41 0.76 -4.88
CA GLN A 9 -12.51 1.35 -3.55
C GLN A 9 -11.29 2.23 -3.22
N ILE A 10 -10.09 1.75 -3.55
CA ILE A 10 -8.85 2.53 -3.39
C ILE A 10 -8.88 3.78 -4.27
N GLU A 11 -9.32 3.66 -5.53
CA GLU A 11 -9.43 4.80 -6.45
C GLU A 11 -10.42 5.86 -5.93
N GLU A 12 -11.51 5.45 -5.31
CA GLU A 12 -12.49 6.34 -4.68
C GLU A 12 -11.92 7.05 -3.45
N TRP A 13 -11.23 6.34 -2.55
CA TRP A 13 -10.63 6.94 -1.36
C TRP A 13 -9.52 7.93 -1.67
N THR A 14 -8.79 7.70 -2.77
CA THR A 14 -7.63 8.52 -3.15
C THR A 14 -7.95 9.56 -4.22
N GLU A 15 -9.14 9.51 -4.81
CA GLU A 15 -9.53 10.28 -6.01
C GLU A 15 -8.54 10.14 -7.17
N ARG A 16 -7.87 8.98 -7.27
CA ARG A 16 -6.77 8.71 -8.22
C ARG A 16 -6.95 7.37 -8.89
N LYS A 17 -6.29 7.18 -10.03
CA LYS A 17 -6.22 5.88 -10.70
C LYS A 17 -5.04 5.07 -10.23
N VAL A 18 -5.25 3.76 -9.99
CA VAL A 18 -4.16 2.86 -9.65
C VAL A 18 -3.21 2.76 -10.83
N GLY A 19 -1.93 3.02 -10.56
CA GLY A 19 -0.87 3.06 -11.56
C GLY A 19 -0.03 1.79 -11.63
N ASN A 20 1.25 1.98 -11.95
CA ASN A 20 2.21 0.89 -12.06
C ASN A 20 2.58 0.29 -10.71
N ILE A 21 2.87 -1.02 -10.69
CA ILE A 21 3.46 -1.70 -9.53
C ILE A 21 4.89 -1.18 -9.34
N LEU A 22 5.16 -0.60 -8.18
CA LEU A 22 6.50 -0.11 -7.81
C LEU A 22 7.38 -1.24 -7.26
N PHE A 23 6.77 -2.16 -6.51
CA PHE A 23 7.42 -3.27 -5.83
C PHE A 23 6.43 -4.43 -5.67
N ASP A 24 6.93 -5.66 -5.83
CA ASP A 24 6.17 -6.91 -5.72
C ASP A 24 6.99 -7.91 -4.88
N SER A 25 6.52 -8.29 -3.68
CA SER A 25 7.27 -9.16 -2.75
C SER A 25 7.52 -10.58 -3.27
N ASP A 26 6.77 -11.04 -4.28
CA ASP A 26 6.97 -12.35 -4.92
C ASP A 26 8.10 -12.32 -5.96
N LYS A 27 8.48 -11.13 -6.43
CA LYS A 27 9.44 -10.93 -7.52
C LYS A 27 10.69 -10.15 -7.12
N ASP A 28 10.51 -9.13 -6.29
CA ASP A 28 11.55 -8.21 -5.86
C ASP A 28 12.20 -8.66 -4.56
N ASN A 29 13.50 -8.42 -4.44
CA ASN A 29 14.24 -8.78 -3.24
C ASN A 29 13.83 -7.88 -2.06
N TRP A 30 13.44 -8.49 -0.94
CA TRP A 30 13.18 -7.81 0.33
C TRP A 30 13.98 -8.37 1.51
N ASN A 31 15.00 -9.19 1.24
CA ASN A 31 15.85 -9.76 2.27
C ASN A 31 16.57 -8.66 3.07
N LYS A 32 16.82 -8.95 4.34
CA LYS A 32 17.59 -8.07 5.23
C LYS A 32 18.90 -7.63 4.57
N ASN A 33 19.17 -6.32 4.59
CA ASN A 33 20.34 -5.65 3.99
C ASN A 33 20.44 -5.64 2.45
N THR A 34 19.55 -6.32 1.72
CA THR A 34 19.58 -6.36 0.24
C THR A 34 18.24 -6.00 -0.40
N SER A 35 17.27 -5.60 0.43
CA SER A 35 15.95 -5.18 -0.02
C SER A 35 16.03 -4.01 -1.00
N VAL A 36 15.29 -4.10 -2.11
CA VAL A 36 15.15 -3.02 -3.09
C VAL A 36 13.93 -2.14 -2.82
N PHE A 37 13.10 -2.45 -1.82
CA PHE A 37 11.84 -1.75 -1.55
C PHE A 37 12.04 -0.23 -1.40
N GLY A 38 13.00 0.18 -0.56
CA GLY A 38 13.31 1.61 -0.33
C GLY A 38 13.72 2.34 -1.61
N GLU A 39 14.51 1.70 -2.48
CA GLU A 39 14.90 2.27 -3.77
C GLU A 39 13.70 2.44 -4.71
N ARG A 40 12.79 1.46 -4.75
CA ARG A 40 11.61 1.48 -5.61
C ARG A 40 10.62 2.60 -5.27
N ILE A 41 10.49 2.94 -3.99
CA ILE A 41 9.55 3.95 -3.50
C ILE A 41 10.19 5.34 -3.36
N LYS A 42 11.53 5.44 -3.39
CA LYS A 42 12.22 6.72 -3.27
C LYS A 42 11.82 7.69 -4.38
N ASN A 43 11.60 8.94 -4.01
CA ASN A 43 11.11 10.01 -4.86
C ASN A 43 9.75 9.72 -5.53
N LYS A 44 8.95 8.84 -4.95
CA LYS A 44 7.56 8.59 -5.36
C LYS A 44 6.61 9.24 -4.35
N GLU A 45 5.41 9.54 -4.82
CA GLU A 45 4.29 10.12 -4.09
C GLU A 45 3.02 9.36 -4.48
N HIS A 46 1.94 9.55 -3.71
CA HIS A 46 0.66 8.86 -3.93
C HIS A 46 0.81 7.33 -3.99
N ILE A 47 1.48 6.77 -3.00
CA ILE A 47 1.81 5.35 -2.91
C ILE A 47 0.74 4.62 -2.12
N ILE A 48 0.25 3.52 -2.68
CA ILE A 48 -0.58 2.55 -1.97
C ILE A 48 0.31 1.34 -1.64
N ILE A 49 0.31 0.96 -0.36
CA ILE A 49 0.94 -0.27 0.12
C ILE A 49 -0.19 -1.25 0.45
N ILE A 50 -0.14 -2.44 -0.12
CA ILE A 50 -1.07 -3.54 0.17
C ILE A 50 -0.26 -4.70 0.73
N ILE A 51 -0.74 -5.25 1.84
CA ILE A 51 -0.19 -6.41 2.52
C ILE A 51 -1.29 -7.48 2.52
N GLU A 52 -0.93 -8.68 2.09
CA GLU A 52 -1.74 -9.88 2.22
C GLU A 52 -1.01 -10.82 3.19
N ASP A 53 -1.69 -11.27 4.23
CA ASP A 53 -1.12 -12.23 5.18
C ASP A 53 -1.42 -13.69 4.79
N GLU A 54 -0.85 -14.64 5.53
CA GLU A 54 -1.02 -16.07 5.27
C GLU A 54 -2.45 -16.58 5.49
N GLU A 55 -3.30 -15.80 6.17
CA GLU A 55 -4.71 -16.13 6.40
C GLU A 55 -5.62 -15.52 5.31
N GLY A 56 -5.07 -14.71 4.40
CA GLY A 56 -5.82 -14.05 3.33
C GLY A 56 -6.45 -12.72 3.74
N ASN A 57 -6.08 -12.14 4.88
CA ASN A 57 -6.46 -10.78 5.21
C ASN A 57 -5.69 -9.80 4.33
N LYS A 58 -6.36 -8.74 3.88
CA LYS A 58 -5.76 -7.68 3.07
C LYS A 58 -5.92 -6.33 3.74
N PHE A 59 -4.81 -5.65 3.96
CA PHE A 59 -4.77 -4.34 4.61
C PHE A 59 -3.58 -3.53 4.11
N GLY A 60 -3.50 -2.27 4.52
CA GLY A 60 -2.48 -1.41 3.99
C GLY A 60 -2.62 0.04 4.39
N GLY A 61 -1.98 0.89 3.61
CA GLY A 61 -2.03 2.33 3.80
C GLY A 61 -1.77 3.10 2.52
N TYR A 62 -2.23 4.34 2.52
CA TYR A 62 -1.96 5.35 1.51
C TYR A 62 -0.99 6.38 2.06
N VAL A 63 0.04 6.68 1.27
CA VAL A 63 0.96 7.80 1.48
C VAL A 63 0.72 8.79 0.34
N ASN A 64 0.21 9.97 0.65
CA ASN A 64 0.01 11.03 -0.31
C ASN A 64 1.32 11.74 -0.63
N GLU A 65 2.08 12.09 0.42
CA GLU A 65 3.30 12.88 0.29
C GLU A 65 4.45 12.10 -0.36
N LYS A 66 5.43 12.85 -0.85
CA LYS A 66 6.62 12.28 -1.49
C LYS A 66 7.57 11.68 -0.45
N ILE A 67 8.12 10.50 -0.76
CA ILE A 67 9.19 9.87 0.04
C ILE A 67 10.56 10.29 -0.50
N ASP A 68 11.11 11.39 -0.04
CA ASP A 68 12.40 11.93 -0.51
C ASP A 68 13.54 11.94 0.52
N GLU A 69 13.23 11.88 1.81
CA GLU A 69 14.22 11.81 2.89
C GLU A 69 14.42 10.39 3.43
N VAL A 70 15.58 10.16 4.06
CA VAL A 70 15.96 8.89 4.72
C VAL A 70 16.18 9.18 6.20
N ASP A 71 15.71 8.26 7.06
CA ASP A 71 15.80 8.38 8.52
C ASP A 71 15.04 9.59 9.12
N GLU A 72 14.07 10.13 8.37
CA GLU A 72 13.24 11.27 8.77
C GLU A 72 11.75 10.92 8.72
N TRP A 73 10.96 11.62 9.55
CA TRP A 73 9.51 11.51 9.52
C TRP A 73 8.92 12.42 8.45
N ILE A 74 7.99 11.88 7.67
CA ILE A 74 7.19 12.66 6.72
C ILE A 74 5.88 13.04 7.41
N TYR A 75 5.53 14.33 7.37
CA TYR A 75 4.22 14.79 7.81
C TYR A 75 3.23 14.71 6.64
N ASP A 76 2.28 13.79 6.72
CA ASP A 76 1.27 13.58 5.69
C ASP A 76 -0.13 13.55 6.31
N SER A 77 -0.83 14.69 6.26
CA SER A 77 -2.20 14.82 6.79
C SER A 77 -3.26 14.09 5.96
N GLN A 78 -2.91 13.63 4.75
CA GLN A 78 -3.81 12.89 3.86
C GLN A 78 -3.53 11.38 3.88
N SER A 79 -2.50 10.94 4.62
CA SER A 79 -2.21 9.53 4.83
C SER A 79 -3.34 8.85 5.63
N PHE A 80 -3.61 7.59 5.30
CA PHE A 80 -4.59 6.78 6.02
C PHE A 80 -4.24 5.29 5.95
N LEU A 81 -4.74 4.52 6.92
CA LEU A 81 -4.68 3.07 6.95
C LEU A 81 -6.03 2.48 6.57
N PHE A 82 -6.04 1.29 5.97
CA PHE A 82 -7.25 0.60 5.57
C PHE A 82 -7.15 -0.92 5.73
N SER A 83 -8.31 -1.57 5.74
CA SER A 83 -8.47 -3.02 5.64
C SER A 83 -9.53 -3.31 4.56
N LEU A 84 -9.18 -4.14 3.58
CA LEU A 84 -10.05 -4.54 2.46
C LEU A 84 -10.72 -5.89 2.72
N GLU A 85 -9.99 -6.81 3.35
CA GLU A 85 -10.47 -8.15 3.68
C GLU A 85 -9.99 -8.50 5.08
N SER A 86 -10.89 -9.07 5.90
CA SER A 86 -10.58 -9.44 7.29
C SER A 86 -11.26 -10.75 7.72
N ASN A 87 -11.42 -11.69 6.78
CA ASN A 87 -11.99 -13.02 7.04
C ASN A 87 -13.27 -13.00 7.91
N GLY A 88 -14.20 -12.09 7.57
CA GLY A 88 -15.49 -11.96 8.26
C GLY A 88 -15.49 -11.09 9.51
N ARG A 89 -14.35 -10.54 9.95
CA ARG A 89 -14.30 -9.61 11.11
C ARG A 89 -15.06 -8.29 10.85
N ASN A 90 -15.19 -7.89 9.60
CA ASN A 90 -15.92 -6.68 9.21
C ASN A 90 -17.40 -6.93 8.86
N GLU A 91 -17.94 -8.14 9.08
CA GLU A 91 -19.36 -8.46 8.80
C GLU A 91 -20.34 -8.06 9.91
N GLU A 92 -19.91 -7.34 10.96
CA GLU A 92 -20.81 -6.82 11.99
C GLU A 92 -20.66 -5.31 12.20
N ILE A 93 -21.59 -4.53 11.60
CA ILE A 93 -22.30 -3.40 12.24
C ILE A 93 -23.74 -3.37 11.73
#